data_AF-A0A3P1WC42-F1
#
_entry.id   AF-A0A3P1WC42-F1
#
_cell.length_a   1.000
_cell.length_b   1.000
_cell.length_c   1.000
_cell.angle_alpha   90.00
_cell.angle_beta   90.00
_cell.angle_gamma   90.00
#
_symmetry.space_group_name_H-M   'P 1'
#
loop_
_entity.id
_entity.type
_entity.pdbx_description
1 polymer ?
#
loop_
_entity_poly.entity_id
_entity_poly.type
_entity_poly.pdbx_seq_one_letter_code
_entity_poly.pdbx_strand_id
1 'polypeptide(L)' 'MTIQTIENLVKTIAAQVLDQPIGALDMYAPVRHDDMTRINDATCMALNLNISTLDATQHPNLGRYVQMVQEERSKQ' A
#
# COMPACT_ATOMS: atom_id res chain seq x y z
N MET A 1 -22.73 2.43 1.06
CA MET A 1 -21.41 2.00 0.53
C MET A 1 -20.45 3.15 0.71
N THR A 2 -19.57 3.09 1.70
CA THR A 2 -18.48 4.05 1.84
C THR A 2 -17.52 3.82 0.68
N ILE A 3 -17.29 4.83 -0.16
CA ILE A 3 -16.23 4.79 -1.16
C ILE A 3 -14.91 4.79 -0.37
N GLN A 4 -14.29 3.63 -0.20
CA GLN A 4 -12.97 3.54 0.39
C GLN A 4 -11.96 4.02 -0.67
N THR A 5 -11.23 5.09 -0.36
CA THR A 5 -10.15 5.57 -1.21
C THR A 5 -8.98 4.57 -1.21
N ILE A 6 -8.18 4.53 -2.28
CA ILE A 6 -6.97 3.68 -2.35
C ILE A 6 -6.06 3.95 -1.16
N GLU A 7 -5.90 5.21 -0.78
CA GLU A 7 -5.12 5.59 0.39
C GLU A 7 -5.66 4.96 1.69
N ASN A 8 -6.98 5.01 1.93
CA ASN A 8 -7.58 4.40 3.11
C ASN A 8 -7.45 2.88 3.10
N LEU A 9 -7.52 2.24 1.94
CA LEU A 9 -7.29 0.81 1.80
C LEU A 9 -5.85 0.44 2.14
N VAL A 10 -4.87 1.10 1.52
CA VAL A 10 -3.45 0.86 1.77
C VAL A 10 -3.10 1.12 3.24
N LYS A 11 -3.64 2.18 3.85
CA LYS A 11 -3.48 2.45 5.30
C LYS A 11 -4.04 1.31 6.16
N THR A 12 -5.19 0.77 5.81
CA THR A 12 -5.82 -0.33 6.55
C THR A 12 -4.96 -1.60 6.47
N ILE A 13 -4.45 -1.91 5.26
CA ILE A 13 -3.57 -3.06 5.03
C ILE A 13 -2.25 -2.89 5.76
N ALA A 14 -1.61 -1.72 5.64
CA ALA A 14 -0.35 -1.43 6.30
C ALA A 14 -0.46 -1.53 7.83
N ALA A 15 -1.56 -1.06 8.41
CA ALA A 15 -1.82 -1.17 9.84
C ALA A 15 -1.87 -2.63 10.30
N GLN A 16 -2.50 -3.51 9.50
CA GLN A 16 -2.56 -4.94 9.78
C GLN A 16 -1.21 -5.63 9.61
N VAL A 17 -0.45 -5.28 8.58
CA VAL A 17 0.86 -5.90 8.30
C VAL A 17 1.90 -5.51 9.33
N LEU A 18 1.91 -4.23 9.73
CA LEU A 18 2.88 -3.66 10.67
C LEU A 18 2.48 -3.83 12.14
N ASP A 19 1.31 -4.42 12.40
CA ASP A 19 0.71 -4.55 13.74
C ASP A 19 0.66 -3.21 14.50
N GLN A 20 0.13 -2.19 13.82
CA GLN A 20 0.04 -0.83 14.33
C GLN A 20 -1.35 -0.23 14.12
N PRO A 21 -1.84 0.62 15.04
CA PRO A 21 -3.07 1.37 14.81
C PRO A 21 -2.96 2.25 13.56
N ILE A 22 -4.04 2.33 12.75
CA ILE A 22 -4.07 3.17 11.54
C ILE A 22 -3.65 4.62 11.84
N GLY A 23 -4.09 5.18 12.98
CA GLY A 23 -3.75 6.55 13.38
C GLY A 23 -2.29 6.77 13.80
N ALA A 24 -1.54 5.69 14.02
CA ALA A 24 -0.11 5.72 14.34
C ALA A 24 0.78 5.52 13.12
N LEU A 25 0.21 5.18 11.95
CA LEU A 25 0.97 5.04 10.71
C LEU A 25 1.44 6.41 10.22
N ASP A 26 2.75 6.54 10.09
CA ASP A 26 3.36 7.64 9.33
C ASP A 26 3.50 7.22 7.87
N MET A 27 2.80 7.92 6.98
CA MET A 27 2.83 7.66 5.54
C MET A 27 4.19 7.95 4.89
N TYR A 28 5.05 8.71 5.55
CA TYR A 28 6.35 9.12 5.01
C TYR A 28 7.52 8.41 5.68
N ALA A 29 7.28 7.66 6.75
CA ALA A 29 8.29 6.84 7.40
C ALA A 29 8.76 5.69 6.49
N PRO A 30 10.06 5.33 6.54
CA PRO A 30 10.58 4.19 5.81
C PRO A 30 9.85 2.89 6.17
N VAL A 31 9.46 2.11 5.16
CA VAL A 31 8.90 0.77 5.32
C VAL A 31 9.95 -0.26 4.93
N ARG A 32 10.07 -1.34 5.72
CA ARG A 32 11.01 -2.42 5.41
C ARG A 32 10.58 -3.14 4.13
N HIS A 33 11.56 -3.67 3.40
CA HIS A 33 11.35 -4.39 2.13
C HIS A 33 10.33 -5.54 2.26
N ASP A 34 10.49 -6.38 3.28
CA ASP A 34 9.59 -7.52 3.54
C ASP A 34 8.16 -7.07 3.88
N ASP A 35 8.01 -5.98 4.63
CA ASP A 35 6.70 -5.43 4.99
C ASP A 35 6.00 -4.82 3.78
N MET A 36 6.74 -4.08 2.94
CA MET A 36 6.20 -3.52 1.70
C MET A 36 5.76 -4.62 0.73
N THR A 37 6.50 -5.75 0.68
CA THR A 37 6.09 -6.93 -0.09
C THR A 37 4.72 -7.44 0.36
N ARG A 38 4.53 -7.64 1.67
CA ARG A 38 3.27 -8.13 2.24
C ARG A 38 2.12 -7.13 2.03
N ILE A 39 2.40 -5.84 2.17
CA ILE A 39 1.43 -4.77 1.88
C ILE A 39 1.03 -4.79 0.41
N ASN A 40 2.00 -4.99 -0.49
CA ASN A 40 1.74 -5.06 -1.91
C ASN A 40 0.85 -6.23 -2.29
N ASP A 41 1.16 -7.43 -1.81
CA ASP A 41 0.39 -8.63 -2.12
C ASP A 41 -1.08 -8.47 -1.70
N ALA A 42 -1.32 -7.98 -0.49
CA ALA A 42 -2.66 -7.72 0.02
C ALA A 42 -3.38 -6.60 -0.77
N THR A 43 -2.66 -5.55 -1.17
CA THR A 43 -3.24 -4.44 -1.94
C THR A 43 -3.61 -4.88 -3.36
N CYS A 44 -2.73 -5.63 -4.03
CA CYS A 44 -2.97 -6.22 -5.34
C CYS A 44 -4.19 -7.15 -5.30
N MET A 45 -4.29 -8.01 -4.30
CA MET A 45 -5.44 -8.90 -4.11
C MET A 45 -6.75 -8.11 -3.91
N ALA A 46 -6.71 -7.05 -3.09
CA ALA A 46 -7.90 -6.25 -2.78
C ALA A 46 -8.37 -5.38 -3.97
N LEU A 47 -7.45 -4.93 -4.83
CA LEU A 47 -7.75 -4.04 -5.95
C LEU A 47 -7.79 -4.75 -7.30
N ASN A 48 -7.53 -6.07 -7.35
CA ASN A 48 -7.34 -6.83 -8.58
C ASN A 48 -6.28 -6.20 -9.50
N LEU A 49 -5.17 -5.75 -8.92
CA LEU A 49 -4.03 -5.17 -9.62
C LEU A 49 -2.88 -6.18 -9.69
N ASN A 50 -1.94 -5.96 -10.63
CA ASN A 50 -0.71 -6.73 -10.73
C ASN A 50 0.49 -5.77 -10.69
N ILE A 51 0.94 -5.45 -9.48
CA ILE A 51 2.13 -4.63 -9.24
C ILE A 51 3.25 -5.57 -8.82
N SER A 52 4.40 -5.51 -9.50
CA SER A 52 5.52 -6.37 -9.16
C SER A 52 6.06 -6.02 -7.77
N THR A 53 6.46 -7.03 -6.99
CA THR A 53 7.09 -6.83 -5.68
C THR A 53 8.36 -5.97 -5.80
N LEU A 54 9.11 -6.13 -6.90
CA LEU A 54 10.29 -5.32 -7.16
C LEU A 54 9.93 -3.84 -7.24
N ASP A 55 8.90 -3.48 -8.04
CA ASP A 55 8.45 -2.09 -8.19
C ASP A 55 7.91 -1.54 -6.87
N ALA A 56 7.06 -2.31 -6.17
CA ALA A 56 6.51 -1.90 -4.88
C ALA A 56 7.60 -1.57 -3.86
N THR A 57 8.65 -2.39 -3.80
CA THR A 57 9.72 -2.25 -2.81
C THR A 57 10.78 -1.19 -3.15
N GLN A 58 10.79 -0.66 -4.39
CA GLN A 58 11.56 0.55 -4.70
C GLN A 58 10.99 1.81 -4.03
N HIS A 59 9.76 1.77 -3.54
CA HIS A 59 9.11 2.92 -2.93
C HIS A 59 9.44 2.95 -1.42
N PRO A 60 10.10 4.01 -0.93
CA PRO A 60 10.66 4.01 0.43
C PRO A 60 9.58 4.08 1.52
N ASN A 61 8.36 4.52 1.20
CA ASN A 61 7.28 4.73 2.17
C ASN A 61 5.89 4.52 1.54
N LEU A 62 4.87 4.44 2.41
CA LEU A 62 3.49 4.20 2.01
C LEU A 62 2.93 5.31 1.12
N GLY A 63 3.31 6.57 1.33
CA GLY A 63 2.84 7.70 0.53
C GLY A 63 3.25 7.56 -0.94
N ARG A 64 4.51 7.19 -1.19
CA ARG A 64 5.01 6.90 -2.55
C ARG A 64 4.37 5.65 -3.13
N TYR A 65 4.20 4.60 -2.32
CA TYR A 65 3.51 3.39 -2.75
C TYR A 65 2.04 3.66 -3.16
N VAL A 66 1.29 4.48 -2.40
CA VAL A 66 -0.09 4.87 -2.73
C VAL A 66 -0.18 5.58 -4.08
N GLN A 67 0.75 6.48 -4.39
CA GLN A 67 0.80 7.17 -5.69
C GLN A 67 0.95 6.17 -6.83
N MET A 68 1.88 5.21 -6.70
CA MET A 68 2.06 4.15 -7.70
C MET A 68 0.79 3.30 -7.85
N VAL A 69 0.13 2.90 -6.76
CA VAL A 69 -1.12 2.12 -6.84
C VAL A 69 -2.24 2.90 -7.54
N GLN A 70 -2.32 4.21 -7.33
CA GLN A 70 -3.27 5.08 -8.02
C GLN A 70 -2.97 5.16 -9.52
N GLU A 71 -1.70 5.32 -9.90
CA GLU A 71 -1.26 5.34 -11.29
C GLU A 71 -1.57 4.01 -11.98
N GLU A 72 -1.27 2.87 -11.32
CA GLU A 72 -1.51 1.56 -11.89
C GLU A 72 -3.00 1.26 -12.09
N ARG A 73 -3.85 1.65 -11.12
CA ARG A 73 -5.30 1.51 -11.26
C ARG A 73 -5.86 2.38 -12.39
N SER A 74 -5.24 3.53 -12.66
CA SER A 74 -5.69 4.45 -13.73
C SER A 74 -5.37 3.94 -15.13
N LYS A 75 -4.50 2.93 -15.26
CA LYS A 75 -4.13 2.31 -16.55
C LYS A 75 -5.07 1.18 -16.97
N GLN A 76 -5.92 0.67 -16.06
CA GLN A 76 -6.91 -0.38 -16.31
C GLN A 76 -8.28 0.20 -16.67
#